data_AF-A0A8J6Y4Z5-F1
#
_entry.id   AF-A0A8J6Y4Z5-F1
#
_cell.length_a   1.000
_cell.length_b   1.000
_cell.length_c   1.000
_cell.angle_alpha   90.00
_cell.angle_beta   90.00
_cell.angle_gamma   90.00
#
_symmetry.space_group_name_H-M   'P 1'
#
loop_
_entity.id
_entity.type
_entity.pdbx_description
1 polymer ?
#
loop_
_entity_poly.entity_id
_entity_poly.type
_entity_poly.pdbx_seq_one_letter_code
_entity_poly.pdbx_strand_id
1 'polypeptide(L)'
;MRAKIAALAVVTLVLQRVLGMPGMPAWFGYLILPMIWIVAASLGRKERHWPYEALLLGLAWDLLFGPVVGPGGIAWTAACLSLYGLASVVADRSPVAWAVFGVVGAVVVILVQRLAVMPLGLANSFSIGQLAWSAVLTGLWCGFVGTVLALDLGKHWRAYQVRKLR
;
A
#
# COMPACT_ATOMS: atom_id res chain seq x y z
N MET A 1 9.08 14.02 12.68
CA MET A 1 8.04 13.18 12.04
C MET A 1 8.57 12.37 10.86
N ARG A 2 9.33 12.96 9.94
CA ARG A 2 9.88 12.28 8.75
C ARG A 2 10.67 10.99 9.05
N ALA A 3 11.50 10.98 10.08
CA ALA A 3 12.26 9.77 10.47
C ALA A 3 11.39 8.59 10.92
N LYS A 4 10.24 8.85 11.59
CA LYS A 4 9.32 7.78 12.02
C LYS A 4 8.59 7.16 10.82
N ILE A 5 8.22 7.99 9.85
CA ILE A 5 7.58 7.56 8.60
C ILE A 5 8.57 6.75 7.77
N ALA A 6 9.80 7.24 7.62
CA ALA A 6 10.87 6.51 6.94
C ALA A 6 11.17 5.17 7.62
N ALA A 7 11.26 5.13 8.95
CA ALA A 7 11.48 3.89 9.69
C ALA A 7 10.32 2.89 9.48
N LEU A 8 9.08 3.35 9.54
CA LEU A 8 7.92 2.49 9.25
C LEU A 8 7.91 2.01 7.80
N ALA A 9 8.25 2.86 6.83
CA ALA A 9 8.37 2.47 5.42
C ALA A 9 9.42 1.38 5.25
N VAL A 10 10.60 1.56 5.84
CA VAL A 10 11.67 0.55 5.87
C VAL A 10 11.18 -0.74 6.52
N VAL A 11 10.50 -0.67 7.67
CA VAL A 11 9.95 -1.85 8.35
C VAL A 11 8.94 -2.58 7.46
N THR A 12 8.03 -1.88 6.79
CA THR A 12 7.06 -2.51 5.88
C THR A 12 7.73 -3.18 4.68
N LEU A 13 8.80 -2.60 4.15
CA LEU A 13 9.61 -3.21 3.09
C LEU A 13 10.36 -4.43 3.62
N VAL A 14 10.99 -4.34 4.79
CA VAL A 14 11.72 -5.48 5.38
C VAL A 14 10.77 -6.64 5.69
N LEU A 15 9.61 -6.38 6.30
CA LEU A 15 8.60 -7.41 6.56
C LEU A 15 8.16 -8.09 5.28
N GLN A 16 7.83 -7.30 4.25
CA GLN A 16 7.43 -7.85 2.97
C GLN A 16 8.56 -8.70 2.34
N ARG A 17 9.83 -8.33 2.55
CA ARG A 17 10.98 -9.11 2.06
C ARG A 17 11.10 -10.45 2.76
N VAL A 18 10.92 -10.45 4.07
CA VAL A 18 10.90 -11.67 4.89
C VAL A 18 9.75 -12.58 4.47
N LEU A 19 8.56 -12.02 4.25
CA LEU A 19 7.38 -12.76 3.79
C LEU A 19 7.52 -13.33 2.37
N GLY A 20 8.40 -12.77 1.55
CA GLY A 20 8.73 -13.25 0.21
C GLY A 20 9.92 -14.23 0.14
N MET A 21 10.48 -14.67 1.28
CA MET A 21 11.62 -15.60 1.27
C MET A 21 11.20 -17.04 0.89
N PRO A 22 12.09 -17.80 0.21
CA PRO A 22 11.82 -19.20 -0.09
C PRO A 22 11.63 -19.99 1.22
N GLY A 23 10.52 -20.73 1.33
CA GLY A 23 10.12 -21.45 2.54
C GLY A 23 8.93 -20.82 3.28
N MET A 24 8.55 -19.59 2.95
CA MET A 24 7.29 -19.00 3.41
C MET A 24 6.10 -19.54 2.62
N PRO A 25 4.91 -19.65 3.23
CA PRO A 25 3.67 -19.99 2.52
C PRO A 25 3.45 -19.12 1.28
N ALA A 26 3.15 -19.74 0.14
CA ALA A 26 3.03 -19.05 -1.15
C ALA A 26 2.02 -17.89 -1.17
N TRP A 27 1.04 -17.90 -0.26
CA TRP A 27 0.03 -16.86 -0.16
C TRP A 27 0.55 -15.55 0.46
N PHE A 28 1.68 -15.56 1.17
CA PHE A 28 2.29 -14.34 1.70
C PHE A 28 2.76 -13.39 0.61
N GLY A 29 3.16 -13.92 -0.55
CA GLY A 29 3.54 -13.12 -1.72
C GLY A 29 2.37 -12.34 -2.34
N TYR A 30 1.12 -12.65 -1.97
CA TYR A 30 -0.07 -11.94 -2.46
C TYR A 30 -0.41 -10.69 -1.63
N LEU A 31 0.13 -10.55 -0.42
CA LEU A 31 -0.11 -9.38 0.41
C LEU A 31 0.82 -8.24 -0.06
N ILE A 32 0.28 -7.07 -0.40
CA ILE A 32 1.09 -5.90 -0.78
C ILE A 32 1.12 -4.92 0.40
N LEU A 33 1.95 -5.20 1.40
CA LEU A 33 2.03 -4.39 2.63
C LEU A 33 2.30 -2.90 2.40
N PRO A 34 3.18 -2.47 1.47
CA PRO A 34 3.48 -1.04 1.32
C PRO A 34 2.36 -0.25 0.64
N MET A 35 1.30 -0.91 0.15
CA MET A 35 0.14 -0.24 -0.48
C MET A 35 -0.47 0.81 0.44
N ILE A 36 -0.39 0.56 1.75
CA ILE A 36 -0.83 1.48 2.78
C ILE A 36 -0.25 2.89 2.64
N TRP A 37 0.99 3.04 2.17
CA TRP A 37 1.63 4.34 2.05
C TRP A 37 0.99 5.19 0.97
N ILE A 38 0.59 4.57 -0.14
CA ILE A 38 -0.14 5.24 -1.21
C ILE A 38 -1.56 5.58 -0.74
N VAL A 39 -2.25 4.64 -0.10
CA VAL A 39 -3.62 4.85 0.40
C VAL A 39 -3.67 5.93 1.48
N ALA A 40 -2.73 5.91 2.42
CA ALA A 40 -2.63 6.90 3.48
C ALA A 40 -2.28 8.29 2.92
N ALA A 41 -1.40 8.38 1.92
CA ALA A 41 -1.08 9.65 1.26
C ALA A 41 -2.27 10.19 0.45
N SER A 42 -2.97 9.33 -0.30
CA SER A 42 -4.13 9.74 -1.11
C SER A 42 -5.30 10.20 -0.24
N LEU A 43 -5.60 9.47 0.84
CA LEU A 43 -6.69 9.82 1.76
C LEU A 43 -6.28 10.88 2.78
N GLY A 44 -4.99 11.03 3.09
CA GLY A 44 -4.48 11.99 4.07
C GLY A 44 -4.41 13.44 3.59
N ARG A 45 -4.47 13.70 2.26
CA ARG A 45 -4.39 15.02 1.60
C ARG A 45 -3.51 16.04 2.35
N LYS A 46 -2.24 15.69 2.56
CA LYS A 46 -1.21 16.67 2.92
C LYS A 46 -0.14 16.68 1.83
N GLU A 47 -0.19 17.75 1.04
CA GLU A 47 0.83 18.22 0.09
C GLU A 47 0.90 17.58 -1.32
N ARG A 48 1.33 18.42 -2.27
CA ARG A 48 1.36 18.21 -3.73
C ARG A 48 2.50 17.30 -4.21
N HIS A 49 3.44 16.94 -3.32
CA HIS A 49 4.70 16.26 -3.63
C HIS A 49 4.66 14.74 -3.53
N TRP A 50 3.57 14.18 -2.98
CA TRP A 50 3.43 12.75 -2.70
C TRP A 50 3.60 11.78 -3.89
N PRO A 51 3.38 12.15 -5.18
CA PRO A 51 3.62 11.23 -6.30
C PRO A 51 5.11 10.89 -6.46
N TYR A 52 6.01 11.82 -6.12
CA TYR A 52 7.46 11.58 -6.17
C TYR A 52 7.89 10.61 -5.05
N GLU A 53 7.24 10.65 -3.89
CA GLU A 53 7.50 9.70 -2.81
C GLU A 53 7.01 8.29 -3.16
N ALA A 54 5.86 8.17 -3.84
CA ALA A 54 5.36 6.90 -4.35
C ALA A 54 6.27 6.32 -5.44
N LEU A 55 6.84 7.17 -6.30
CA LEU A 55 7.83 6.77 -7.30
C LEU A 55 9.12 6.23 -6.62
N LEU A 56 9.61 6.91 -5.59
CA LEU A 56 10.76 6.43 -4.80
C LEU A 56 10.46 5.10 -4.10
N LEU A 57 9.25 4.93 -3.55
CA LEU A 57 8.80 3.65 -3.00
C LEU A 57 8.75 2.54 -4.05
N GLY A 58 8.25 2.83 -5.25
CA GLY A 58 8.22 1.88 -6.37
C GLY A 58 9.61 1.52 -6.89
N LEU A 59 10.55 2.47 -6.92
CA LEU A 59 11.95 2.21 -7.26
C LEU A 59 12.67 1.41 -6.18
N ALA A 60 12.44 1.72 -4.90
CA ALA A 60 12.97 0.94 -3.79
C ALA A 60 12.41 -0.50 -3.81
N TRP A 61 11.15 -0.67 -4.19
CA TRP A 61 10.53 -1.96 -4.40
C TRP A 61 11.23 -2.76 -5.51
N ASP A 62 11.42 -2.16 -6.68
CA ASP A 62 12.13 -2.79 -7.79
C ASP A 62 13.55 -3.21 -7.40
N LEU A 63 14.27 -2.37 -6.66
CA LEU A 63 15.63 -2.65 -6.19
C LEU A 63 15.70 -3.82 -5.18
N LEU A 64 14.71 -3.95 -4.30
CA LEU A 64 14.75 -4.89 -3.17
C LEU A 64 14.09 -6.25 -3.48
N PHE A 65 13.20 -6.30 -4.48
CA PHE A 65 12.30 -7.44 -4.71
C PHE A 65 12.26 -7.94 -6.16
N GLY A 66 12.79 -7.19 -7.12
CA GLY A 66 12.83 -7.58 -8.54
C GLY A 66 14.26 -7.79 -9.04
N PRO A 67 14.48 -8.67 -10.03
CA PRO A 67 15.77 -8.76 -10.72
C PRO A 67 16.02 -7.63 -11.74
N VAL A 68 15.07 -6.69 -11.91
CA VAL A 68 15.11 -5.67 -12.96
C VAL A 68 14.49 -4.37 -12.44
N VAL A 69 15.20 -3.25 -12.58
CA VAL A 69 14.62 -1.91 -12.48
C VAL A 69 13.61 -1.77 -13.64
N GLY A 70 12.30 -1.67 -13.40
CA GLY A 70 11.39 -1.52 -14.54
C GLY A 70 9.89 -1.59 -14.24
N PRO A 71 9.34 -2.70 -13.71
CA PRO A 71 7.88 -2.87 -13.69
C PRO A 71 7.21 -2.38 -12.41
N GLY A 72 7.87 -2.44 -11.25
CA GLY A 72 7.31 -1.96 -9.99
C GLY A 72 7.25 -0.43 -9.96
N GLY A 73 8.30 0.28 -10.35
CA GLY A 73 8.27 1.75 -10.44
C GLY A 73 7.07 2.25 -11.24
N ILE A 74 6.79 1.63 -12.39
CA ILE A 74 5.64 1.96 -13.25
C ILE A 74 4.32 1.57 -12.56
N ALA A 75 4.22 0.37 -12.01
CA ALA A 75 3.01 -0.13 -11.36
C ALA A 75 2.62 0.69 -10.12
N TRP A 76 3.58 1.03 -9.27
CA TRP A 76 3.40 1.86 -8.07
C TRP A 76 3.03 3.30 -8.44
N THR A 77 3.64 3.86 -9.49
CA THR A 77 3.28 5.20 -9.99
C THR A 77 1.86 5.22 -10.58
N ALA A 78 1.48 4.19 -11.33
CA ALA A 78 0.14 4.06 -11.89
C ALA A 78 -0.93 3.91 -10.78
N ALA A 79 -0.65 3.12 -9.75
CA ALA A 79 -1.52 3.01 -8.58
C ALA A 79 -1.62 4.32 -7.80
N CYS A 80 -0.53 5.08 -7.70
CA CYS A 80 -0.53 6.40 -7.10
C CYS A 80 -1.44 7.37 -7.85
N LEU A 81 -1.34 7.43 -9.18
CA LEU A 81 -2.16 8.31 -10.02
C LEU A 81 -3.65 7.93 -9.98
N SER A 82 -3.97 6.63 -10.03
CA SER A 82 -5.35 6.16 -9.98
C SER A 82 -5.99 6.48 -8.62
N LEU A 83 -5.27 6.26 -7.52
CA LEU A 83 -5.73 6.60 -6.18
C LEU A 83 -5.78 8.12 -5.95
N TYR A 84 -4.93 8.92 -6.60
CA TYR A 84 -5.05 10.39 -6.59
C TYR A 84 -6.36 10.86 -7.20
N GLY A 85 -6.68 10.35 -8.39
CA GLY A 85 -7.91 10.66 -9.10
C GLY A 85 -9.14 10.28 -8.27
N LEU A 86 -9.15 9.06 -7.72
CA LEU A 86 -10.23 8.60 -6.86
C LEU A 86 -10.35 9.40 -5.57
N ALA A 87 -9.23 9.74 -4.92
CA ALA A 87 -9.23 10.57 -3.72
C ALA A 87 -9.70 12.01 -3.97
N SER A 88 -9.68 12.48 -5.22
CA SER A 88 -10.23 13.80 -5.59
C SER A 88 -11.77 13.81 -5.53
N VAL A 89 -12.39 12.68 -5.86
CA VAL A 89 -13.86 12.48 -5.93
C VAL A 89 -14.43 11.95 -4.61
N VAL A 90 -13.68 11.11 -3.90
CA VAL A 90 -14.13 10.51 -2.64
C VAL A 90 -13.82 11.44 -1.47
N ALA A 91 -14.88 12.01 -0.89
CA ALA A 91 -14.80 12.82 0.32
C ALA A 91 -14.70 11.98 1.61
N ASP A 92 -15.11 10.71 1.56
CA ASP A 92 -15.11 9.81 2.72
C ASP A 92 -13.69 9.38 3.11
N ARG A 93 -13.45 9.32 4.42
CA ARG A 93 -12.19 8.91 5.06
C ARG A 93 -12.37 7.70 5.97
N SER A 94 -13.53 7.05 5.90
CA SER A 94 -13.88 5.86 6.67
C SER A 94 -12.88 4.70 6.44
N PRO A 95 -12.76 3.76 7.40
CA PRO A 95 -11.95 2.56 7.19
C PRO A 95 -12.36 1.73 5.97
N VAL A 96 -13.64 1.84 5.58
CA VAL A 96 -14.16 1.23 4.35
C VAL A 96 -13.50 1.86 3.13
N ALA A 97 -13.36 3.19 3.08
CA ALA A 97 -12.64 3.88 2.01
C ALA A 97 -11.17 3.42 1.94
N TRP A 98 -10.50 3.22 3.09
CA TRP A 98 -9.14 2.67 3.11
C TRP A 98 -9.04 1.27 2.52
N ALA A 99 -10.01 0.40 2.83
CA ALA A 99 -10.06 -0.94 2.27
C ALA A 99 -10.27 -0.93 0.75
N VAL A 100 -11.23 -0.12 0.27
CA VAL A 100 -11.53 0.01 -1.17
C VAL A 100 -10.33 0.57 -1.93
N PHE A 101 -9.66 1.60 -1.39
CA PHE A 101 -8.45 2.14 -2.00
C PHE A 101 -7.31 1.13 -2.02
N GLY A 102 -7.16 0.32 -0.98
CA GLY A 102 -6.20 -0.79 -0.95
C GLY A 102 -6.47 -1.86 -2.02
N VAL A 103 -7.74 -2.23 -2.22
CA VAL A 103 -8.18 -3.15 -3.28
C VAL A 103 -7.83 -2.58 -4.66
N VAL A 104 -8.23 -1.34 -4.93
CA VAL A 104 -7.98 -0.69 -6.22
C VAL A 104 -6.48 -0.58 -6.50
N GLY A 105 -5.70 -0.15 -5.51
CA GLY A 105 -4.25 -0.04 -5.64
C GLY A 105 -3.61 -1.38 -5.96
N ALA A 106 -3.99 -2.45 -5.26
CA ALA A 106 -3.47 -3.80 -5.51
C ALA A 106 -3.79 -4.29 -6.93
N VAL A 107 -5.03 -4.11 -7.38
CA VAL A 107 -5.46 -4.48 -8.73
C VAL A 107 -4.66 -3.72 -9.78
N VAL A 108 -4.50 -2.40 -9.62
CA VAL A 108 -3.73 -1.57 -10.56
C VAL A 108 -2.26 -2.01 -10.60
N VAL A 109 -1.61 -2.22 -9.45
CA VAL A 109 -0.22 -2.67 -9.41
C VAL A 109 -0.04 -4.00 -10.14
N ILE A 110 -0.90 -4.98 -9.86
CA ILE A 110 -0.79 -6.31 -10.46
C ILE A 110 -1.03 -6.24 -11.97
N LEU A 111 -2.07 -5.52 -12.42
CA LEU A 111 -2.37 -5.38 -13.84
C LEU A 111 -1.24 -4.70 -14.61
N VAL A 112 -0.73 -3.58 -14.08
CA VAL A 112 0.34 -2.80 -14.73
C VAL A 112 1.65 -3.59 -14.74
N GLN A 113 1.98 -4.27 -13.64
CA GLN A 113 3.15 -5.14 -13.59
C GLN A 113 3.05 -6.26 -14.64
N ARG A 114 1.87 -6.87 -14.81
CA ARG A 114 1.63 -7.91 -15.83
C ARG A 114 1.75 -7.38 -17.26
N LEU A 115 1.18 -6.21 -17.52
CA LEU A 115 1.31 -5.54 -18.83
C LEU A 115 2.77 -5.20 -19.13
N ALA A 116 3.54 -4.78 -18.13
CA ALA A 116 4.96 -4.44 -18.28
C ALA A 116 5.84 -5.67 -18.59
N VAL A 117 5.50 -6.86 -18.07
CA VAL A 117 6.27 -8.09 -18.33
C VAL A 117 5.76 -8.91 -19.52
N MET A 118 4.57 -8.61 -20.04
CA MET A 118 4.00 -9.23 -21.24
C MET A 118 4.92 -9.17 -22.48
N PRO A 119 5.56 -8.02 -22.82
CA PRO A 119 6.47 -7.97 -23.97
C PRO A 119 7.77 -8.78 -23.77
N LEU A 120 8.09 -9.16 -22.53
CA LEU A 120 9.29 -9.95 -22.20
C LEU A 120 9.05 -11.47 -22.26
N GLY A 121 7.83 -11.92 -22.57
CA GLY A 121 7.49 -13.35 -22.61
C GLY A 121 7.48 -14.03 -21.24
N LEU A 122 7.65 -13.28 -20.14
CA LEU A 122 7.69 -13.76 -18.75
C LEU A 122 6.29 -13.80 -18.10
N ALA A 123 5.23 -13.74 -18.91
CA ALA A 123 3.86 -13.75 -18.43
C ALA A 123 3.46 -15.14 -17.93
N ASN A 124 3.76 -15.45 -16.67
CA ASN A 124 3.17 -16.60 -15.97
C ASN A 124 1.64 -16.52 -16.01
N SER A 125 0.98 -17.69 -16.03
CA SER A 125 -0.48 -17.83 -16.06
C SER A 125 -1.16 -16.95 -15.01
N PHE A 126 -1.91 -15.95 -15.47
CA PHE A 126 -2.67 -15.06 -14.61
C PHE A 126 -3.87 -15.80 -14.02
N SER A 127 -3.80 -16.12 -12.73
CA SER A 127 -4.93 -16.70 -12.02
C SER A 127 -5.79 -15.59 -11.41
N ILE A 128 -7.04 -15.49 -11.87
CA ILE A 128 -8.05 -14.57 -11.31
C ILE A 128 -8.21 -14.79 -9.80
N GLY A 129 -8.08 -16.04 -9.33
CA GLY A 129 -8.11 -16.37 -7.91
C GLY A 129 -6.98 -15.73 -7.11
N GLN A 130 -5.76 -15.67 -7.67
CA GLN A 130 -4.63 -15.00 -7.02
C GLN A 130 -4.81 -13.48 -6.99
N LEU A 131 -5.35 -12.89 -8.07
CA LEU A 131 -5.70 -11.47 -8.11
C LEU A 131 -6.72 -11.14 -7.02
N ALA A 132 -7.82 -11.91 -6.96
CA ALA A 132 -8.88 -11.71 -5.98
C ALA A 132 -8.33 -11.83 -4.55
N TRP A 133 -7.51 -12.85 -4.28
CA TRP A 133 -6.92 -13.05 -2.95
C TRP A 133 -5.97 -11.92 -2.57
N SER A 134 -5.12 -11.47 -3.50
CA SER A 134 -4.23 -10.34 -3.27
C SER A 134 -4.99 -9.04 -3.00
N ALA A 135 -6.04 -8.78 -3.78
CA ALA A 135 -6.90 -7.63 -3.63
C ALA A 135 -7.60 -7.64 -2.26
N VAL A 136 -8.19 -8.77 -1.87
CA VAL A 136 -8.87 -8.93 -0.58
C VAL A 136 -7.89 -8.77 0.59
N LEU A 137 -6.76 -9.46 0.58
CA LEU A 137 -5.77 -9.38 1.65
C LEU A 137 -5.20 -7.96 1.80
N THR A 138 -4.87 -7.31 0.68
CA THR A 138 -4.32 -5.95 0.68
C THR A 138 -5.38 -4.92 1.11
N GLY A 139 -6.63 -5.09 0.66
CA GLY A 139 -7.76 -4.29 1.11
C GLY A 139 -8.03 -4.43 2.60
N LEU A 140 -8.07 -5.66 3.11
CA LEU A 140 -8.25 -5.93 4.54
C LEU A 140 -7.13 -5.31 5.38
N TRP A 141 -5.88 -5.41 4.92
CA TRP A 141 -4.75 -4.76 5.57
C TRP A 141 -4.90 -3.24 5.62
N CYS A 142 -5.22 -2.61 4.49
CA CYS A 142 -5.41 -1.16 4.42
C CYS A 142 -6.60 -0.71 5.29
N GLY A 143 -7.71 -1.45 5.27
CA GLY A 143 -8.87 -1.22 6.12
C GLY A 143 -8.54 -1.36 7.60
N PHE A 144 -7.79 -2.39 8.00
CA PHE A 144 -7.34 -2.61 9.37
C PHE A 144 -6.46 -1.46 9.86
N VAL A 145 -5.51 -0.97 9.06
CA VAL A 145 -4.72 0.18 9.51
C VAL A 145 -5.56 1.46 9.51
N GLY A 146 -6.51 1.60 8.57
CA GLY A 146 -7.52 2.65 8.59
C GLY A 146 -8.35 2.65 9.88
N THR A 147 -8.79 1.49 10.38
CA THR A 147 -9.51 1.38 11.66
C THR A 147 -8.62 1.74 12.84
N VAL A 148 -7.37 1.25 12.89
CA VAL A 148 -6.41 1.58 13.95
C VAL A 148 -6.15 3.10 14.00
N LEU A 149 -6.01 3.74 12.85
CA LEU A 149 -5.83 5.20 12.76
C LEU A 149 -7.11 5.96 13.13
N ALA A 150 -8.28 5.50 12.69
CA ALA A 150 -9.57 6.09 13.03
C ALA A 150 -9.91 5.97 14.53
N LEU A 151 -9.44 4.90 15.18
CA LEU A 151 -9.60 4.69 16.62
C LEU A 151 -8.76 5.64 17.48
N ASP A 152 -7.82 6.38 16.87
CA ASP A 152 -7.09 7.54 17.40
C ASP A 152 -6.98 7.56 18.94
N LEU A 153 -6.28 6.54 19.48
CA LEU A 153 -6.02 6.36 20.91
C LEU A 153 -5.40 7.62 21.54
N GLY A 154 -4.71 8.46 20.77
CA GLY A 154 -4.10 9.70 21.25
C GLY A 154 -5.10 10.77 21.70
N LYS A 155 -6.27 10.88 21.06
CA LYS A 155 -7.33 11.82 21.48
C LYS A 155 -8.10 11.29 22.67
N HIS A 156 -8.43 9.99 22.68
CA HIS A 156 -9.09 9.34 23.80
C HIS A 156 -8.20 9.33 25.06
N TRP A 157 -6.90 9.09 24.92
CA TRP A 157 -5.95 9.12 26.03
C TRP A 157 -5.73 10.52 26.59
N ARG A 158 -5.64 11.56 25.74
CA ARG A 158 -5.60 12.96 26.21
C ARG A 158 -6.89 13.34 26.92
N ALA A 159 -8.06 12.95 26.39
CA ALA A 159 -9.34 13.17 27.05
C ALA A 159 -9.44 12.41 28.40
N TYR A 160 -8.85 11.22 28.48
CA TYR A 160 -8.80 10.43 29.71
C TYR A 160 -7.86 11.04 30.76
N GLN A 161 -6.69 11.55 30.36
CA GLN A 161 -5.78 12.26 31.28
C GLN A 161 -6.38 13.56 31.79
N VAL A 162 -7.08 14.33 30.95
CA VAL A 162 -7.78 15.54 31.39
C VAL A 162 -8.90 15.23 32.40
N ARG A 163 -9.55 14.06 32.31
CA ARG A 163 -10.55 13.62 33.29
C ARG A 163 -9.96 13.06 34.60
N LYS A 164 -8.74 12.54 34.58
CA LYS A 164 -8.08 11.99 35.78
C LYS A 164 -7.40 13.07 36.65
N LEU A 165 -7.16 14.25 36.08
CA LEU A 165 -6.56 15.41 36.76
C LEU A 165 -7.61 16.38 37.35
N ARG A 166 -8.90 16.07 37.22
CA ARG A 166 -10.03 16.84 37.77
C ARG A 166 -10.71 16.03 38.85
#